data_AF-A0A9D2BN84-F1
#
_entry.id   AF-A0A9D2BN84-F1
#
_cell.length_a   1.000
_cell.length_b   1.000
_cell.length_c   1.000
_cell.angle_alpha   90.00
_cell.angle_beta   90.00
_cell.angle_gamma   90.00
#
_symmetry.space_group_name_H-M   'P 1'
#
loop_
_entity.id
_entity.type
_entity.pdbx_description
1 polymer ?
#
loop_
_entity_poly.entity_id
_entity_poly.type
_entity_poly.pdbx_seq_one_letter_code
_entity_poly.pdbx_strand_id
1 'polypeptide(L)'
;MTKMYLNDIDKEYDNLKKIMKKNDRIINEELLDRCYNLAKRCHQTQRRASGELYIIHPVSVAKILATLGFETNIIAAALCHDILEDSEGENKVTYKDLIKITNIEVADLVNAVTAIKRDTDNLDLSKKSLDELSMRKFIEESHKHKFAYYIKLADRLHNLRTLDAMPRIKQLNKVTETRKLLLPIAKQLGANYFVVKLEDLCFKYDNREVYNQLYLNYINELKLRSNEIKKFESMLKEITNGGLNSQFPNLNNTFKSCIEYKRSIKNIYSSVTKNLTNIYHINISYTNDEIPLKNYILKVNLDNYNHPIKIFYKLYINYIHKQGYLWIAHGVDENDFRNYVLLQDQRKNIFRIYIVTAEDVVKYNLGTIDKINILENKDEDIDEILNKKITVYKRDGNKMEIQEGSTVLDFAFHIQKDIGLCALGVILNDNALPLKQNDNQEEINPLYTILNDGDKIEIITDTSPNQPSHYHAQLDWLLYVKTKKADK
;
A
#
# COMPACT_ATOMS: atom_id res chain seq x y z
N MET A 1 0.66 -11.64 -20.12
CA MET A 1 1.99 -11.32 -19.58
C MET A 1 3.01 -11.90 -20.55
N THR A 2 3.77 -11.02 -21.21
CA THR A 2 4.75 -11.37 -22.25
C THR A 2 6.04 -11.86 -21.57
N LYS A 3 6.59 -13.01 -21.98
CA LYS A 3 7.89 -13.50 -21.47
C LYS A 3 8.98 -12.45 -21.79
N MET A 4 9.49 -11.76 -20.77
CA MET A 4 10.67 -10.89 -20.90
C MET A 4 11.93 -11.75 -21.10
N TYR A 5 12.69 -11.45 -22.15
CA TYR A 5 13.99 -12.09 -22.39
C TYR A 5 15.12 -11.35 -21.65
N LEU A 6 16.30 -11.97 -21.51
CA LEU A 6 17.49 -11.36 -20.88
C LEU A 6 17.82 -9.97 -21.48
N ASN A 7 17.68 -9.81 -22.79
CA ASN A 7 17.89 -8.54 -23.49
C ASN A 7 16.90 -7.44 -23.08
N ASP A 8 15.71 -7.81 -22.59
CA ASP A 8 14.73 -6.84 -22.10
C ASP A 8 15.05 -6.39 -20.67
N ILE A 9 15.74 -7.24 -19.90
CA ILE A 9 16.15 -6.92 -18.52
C ILE A 9 17.31 -5.92 -18.51
N ASP A 10 18.29 -6.10 -19.41
CA ASP A 10 19.39 -5.14 -19.56
C ASP A 10 18.85 -3.75 -19.96
N LYS A 11 17.82 -3.69 -20.81
CA LYS A 11 17.11 -2.42 -21.12
C LYS A 11 16.39 -1.82 -19.91
N GLU A 12 15.77 -2.64 -19.08
CA GLU A 12 15.13 -2.18 -17.84
C GLU A 12 16.14 -1.61 -16.84
N TYR A 13 17.34 -2.21 -16.78
CA TYR A 13 18.45 -1.68 -16.01
C TYR A 13 19.01 -0.36 -16.59
N ASP A 14 19.13 -0.23 -17.91
CA ASP A 14 19.49 1.06 -18.52
C ASP A 14 18.44 2.14 -18.24
N ASN A 15 17.16 1.76 -18.21
CA ASN A 15 16.07 2.65 -17.83
C ASN A 15 16.17 3.08 -16.36
N LEU A 16 16.55 2.18 -15.45
CA LEU A 16 16.87 2.51 -14.06
C LEU A 16 17.93 3.62 -14.00
N LYS A 17 19.05 3.47 -14.71
CA LYS A 17 20.12 4.49 -14.76
C LYS A 17 19.61 5.84 -15.28
N LYS A 18 18.78 5.83 -16.33
CA LYS A 18 18.16 7.07 -16.86
C LYS A 18 17.25 7.75 -15.85
N ILE A 19 16.45 7.00 -15.09
CA ILE A 19 15.60 7.55 -14.03
C ILE A 19 16.44 8.24 -12.96
N MET A 20 17.55 7.60 -12.55
CA MET A 20 18.44 8.17 -11.53
C MET A 20 19.11 9.47 -12.01
N LYS A 21 19.59 9.51 -13.27
CA LYS A 21 20.18 10.72 -13.86
C LYS A 21 19.17 11.87 -13.95
N LYS A 22 17.92 11.56 -14.29
CA LYS A 22 16.84 12.57 -14.40
C LYS A 22 16.49 13.21 -13.05
N ASN A 23 16.76 12.55 -11.93
CA ASN A 23 16.54 13.09 -10.60
C ASN A 23 17.71 13.97 -10.12
N ASP A 24 18.53 14.49 -11.05
CA ASP A 24 19.67 15.39 -10.83
C ASP A 24 20.69 14.89 -9.80
N ARG A 25 20.96 13.58 -9.83
CA ARG A 25 21.94 12.94 -8.93
C ARG A 25 23.24 12.61 -9.64
N ILE A 26 24.35 12.87 -8.95
CA ILE A 26 25.63 12.24 -9.29
C ILE A 26 25.48 10.76 -8.95
N ILE A 27 25.53 9.92 -9.98
CA ILE A 27 25.39 8.48 -9.83
C ILE A 27 26.76 7.80 -9.90
N ASN A 28 26.99 6.85 -9.01
CA ASN A 28 28.13 5.95 -9.13
C ASN A 28 27.74 4.77 -10.03
N GLU A 29 27.89 4.95 -11.34
CA GLU A 29 27.54 3.91 -12.33
C GLU A 29 28.32 2.62 -12.12
N GLU A 30 29.61 2.73 -11.78
CA GLU A 30 30.47 1.57 -11.56
C GLU A 30 29.98 0.69 -10.41
N LEU A 31 29.54 1.29 -9.30
CA LEU A 31 28.93 0.55 -8.20
C LEU A 31 27.63 -0.15 -8.62
N LEU A 32 26.77 0.55 -9.35
CA LEU A 32 25.51 -0.03 -9.83
C LEU A 32 25.76 -1.18 -10.80
N ASP A 33 26.72 -1.04 -11.71
CA ASP A 33 27.05 -2.05 -12.72
C ASP A 33 27.64 -3.29 -12.02
N ARG A 34 28.50 -3.11 -11.00
CA ARG A 34 29.00 -4.21 -10.15
C ARG A 34 27.88 -4.95 -9.44
N CYS A 35 26.96 -4.24 -8.78
CA CYS A 35 25.81 -4.84 -8.11
C CYS A 35 24.87 -5.57 -9.08
N TYR A 36 24.57 -4.96 -10.22
CA TYR A 36 23.72 -5.55 -11.24
C TYR A 36 24.31 -6.84 -11.81
N ASN A 37 25.60 -6.83 -12.14
CA ASN A 37 26.29 -8.01 -12.63
C ASN A 37 26.36 -9.12 -11.57
N LEU A 38 26.56 -8.76 -10.30
CA LEU A 38 26.52 -9.71 -9.19
C LEU A 38 25.14 -10.36 -9.07
N ALA A 39 24.07 -9.56 -9.05
CA ALA A 39 22.69 -10.05 -9.00
C ALA A 39 22.37 -10.94 -10.21
N LYS A 40 22.76 -10.51 -11.42
CA LYS A 40 22.56 -11.27 -12.66
C LYS A 40 23.26 -12.63 -12.61
N ARG A 41 24.47 -12.70 -12.04
CA ARG A 41 25.20 -13.95 -11.86
C ARG A 41 24.53 -14.88 -10.86
N CYS A 42 24.09 -14.35 -9.71
CA CYS A 42 23.47 -15.18 -8.66
C CYS A 42 22.10 -15.73 -9.07
N HIS A 43 21.34 -14.98 -9.86
CA HIS A 43 19.96 -15.31 -10.25
C HIS A 43 19.81 -15.83 -11.69
N GLN A 44 20.91 -16.27 -12.33
CA GLN A 44 20.95 -16.61 -13.75
C GLN A 44 20.09 -17.83 -14.13
N THR A 45 19.98 -18.81 -13.23
CA THR A 45 19.22 -20.07 -13.43
C THR A 45 17.88 -20.08 -12.67
N GLN A 46 17.67 -19.13 -11.76
CA GLN A 46 16.51 -19.09 -10.87
C GLN A 46 15.30 -18.47 -11.58
N ARG A 47 14.13 -19.10 -11.41
CA ARG A 47 12.84 -18.62 -11.94
C ARG A 47 11.86 -18.31 -10.81
N ARG A 48 11.04 -17.27 -10.97
CA ARG A 48 9.91 -16.98 -10.08
C ARG A 48 8.79 -17.99 -10.27
N ALA A 49 7.86 -18.03 -9.31
CA ALA A 49 6.63 -18.82 -9.42
C ALA A 49 5.78 -18.47 -10.66
N SER A 50 5.92 -17.26 -11.22
CA SER A 50 5.32 -16.84 -12.48
C SER A 50 6.01 -17.38 -13.75
N GLY A 51 7.19 -18.01 -13.60
CA GLY A 51 8.03 -18.52 -14.70
C GLY A 51 9.09 -17.55 -15.25
N GLU A 52 9.06 -16.29 -14.81
CA GLU A 52 10.01 -15.22 -15.18
C GLU A 52 11.39 -15.40 -14.50
N LEU A 53 12.45 -14.85 -15.08
CA LEU A 53 13.79 -14.87 -14.49
C LEU A 53 13.81 -14.07 -13.18
N TYR A 54 14.47 -14.60 -12.14
CA TYR A 54 14.42 -14.00 -10.81
C TYR A 54 15.01 -12.58 -10.76
N ILE A 55 16.03 -12.30 -11.58
CA ILE A 55 16.67 -10.97 -11.68
C ILE A 55 15.70 -9.81 -12.00
N ILE A 56 14.53 -10.09 -12.60
CA ILE A 56 13.49 -9.08 -12.85
C ILE A 56 13.03 -8.44 -11.54
N HIS A 57 13.03 -9.19 -10.45
CA HIS A 57 12.57 -8.69 -9.16
C HIS A 57 13.52 -7.67 -8.54
N PRO A 58 14.81 -7.96 -8.30
CA PRO A 58 15.73 -6.95 -7.77
C PRO A 58 15.79 -5.67 -8.62
N VAL A 59 15.76 -5.80 -9.96
CA VAL A 59 15.71 -4.63 -10.86
C VAL A 59 14.43 -3.82 -10.67
N SER A 60 13.28 -4.48 -10.50
CA SER A 60 12.00 -3.81 -10.27
C SER A 60 11.93 -3.14 -8.90
N VAL A 61 12.50 -3.76 -7.86
CA VAL A 61 12.62 -3.17 -6.51
C VAL A 61 13.51 -1.93 -6.56
N ALA A 62 14.69 -2.04 -7.19
CA ALA A 62 15.59 -0.92 -7.42
C ALA A 62 14.90 0.22 -8.20
N LYS A 63 14.08 -0.11 -9.20
CA LYS A 63 13.33 0.88 -9.99
C LYS A 63 12.28 1.62 -9.16
N ILE A 64 11.58 0.94 -8.26
CA ILE A 64 10.65 1.59 -7.32
C ILE A 64 11.41 2.65 -6.51
N LEU A 65 12.54 2.29 -5.91
CA LEU A 65 13.33 3.22 -5.10
C LEU A 65 13.95 4.36 -5.94
N ALA A 66 14.44 4.06 -7.15
CA ALA A 66 14.94 5.07 -8.06
C ALA A 66 13.86 6.10 -8.44
N THR A 67 12.62 5.67 -8.68
CA THR A 67 11.51 6.58 -9.00
C THR A 67 11.12 7.49 -7.83
N LEU A 68 11.38 7.06 -6.60
CA LEU A 68 11.16 7.86 -5.39
C LEU A 68 12.36 8.79 -5.09
N GLY A 69 13.44 8.68 -5.84
CA GLY A 69 14.66 9.46 -5.62
C GLY A 69 15.45 8.96 -4.42
N PHE A 70 15.70 7.66 -4.31
CA PHE A 70 16.72 7.13 -3.40
C PHE A 70 18.12 7.19 -4.03
N GLU A 71 19.16 7.18 -3.18
CA GLU A 71 20.54 7.38 -3.63
C GLU A 71 21.18 6.09 -4.14
N THR A 72 22.38 6.22 -4.71
CA THR A 72 23.05 5.12 -5.39
C THR A 72 23.26 3.90 -4.50
N ASN A 73 23.67 4.09 -3.24
CA ASN A 73 23.93 2.99 -2.31
C ASN A 73 22.63 2.22 -1.96
N ILE A 74 21.52 2.92 -1.77
CA ILE A 74 20.22 2.29 -1.47
C ILE A 74 19.72 1.49 -2.68
N ILE A 75 19.89 2.03 -3.89
CA ILE A 75 19.50 1.35 -5.14
C ILE A 75 20.41 0.15 -5.40
N ALA A 76 21.71 0.28 -5.13
CA ALA A 76 22.67 -0.82 -5.20
C ALA A 76 22.33 -1.94 -4.20
N ALA A 77 21.96 -1.60 -2.97
CA ALA A 77 21.50 -2.57 -1.98
C ALA A 77 20.20 -3.27 -2.41
N ALA A 78 19.26 -2.54 -3.02
CA ALA A 78 18.03 -3.14 -3.55
C ALA A 78 18.29 -4.14 -4.70
N LEU A 79 19.29 -3.88 -5.56
CA LEU A 79 19.71 -4.85 -6.57
C LEU A 79 20.29 -6.12 -5.95
N CYS A 80 20.87 -6.02 -4.75
CA CYS A 80 21.55 -7.11 -4.06
C CYS A 80 20.77 -7.75 -2.91
N HIS A 81 19.54 -7.28 -2.63
CA HIS A 81 18.87 -7.56 -1.36
C HIS A 81 18.63 -9.05 -1.04
N ASP A 82 18.42 -9.87 -2.08
CA ASP A 82 18.21 -11.32 -1.94
C ASP A 82 19.50 -12.15 -2.09
N ILE A 83 20.65 -11.53 -2.42
CA ILE A 83 21.85 -12.27 -2.81
C ILE A 83 22.43 -13.10 -1.66
N LEU A 84 22.41 -12.58 -0.43
CA LEU A 84 22.89 -13.33 0.74
C LEU A 84 21.98 -14.52 1.07
N GLU A 85 20.71 -14.47 0.68
CA GLU A 85 19.77 -15.58 0.83
C GLU A 85 19.93 -16.57 -0.32
N ASP A 86 19.77 -16.13 -1.56
CA ASP A 86 19.55 -17.00 -2.71
C ASP A 86 20.84 -17.51 -3.38
N SER A 87 22.02 -17.04 -2.95
CA SER A 87 23.28 -17.55 -3.47
C SER A 87 23.65 -18.91 -2.85
N GLU A 88 23.81 -19.93 -3.68
CA GLU A 88 24.11 -21.30 -3.27
C GLU A 88 25.36 -21.87 -3.98
N GLY A 89 25.94 -22.92 -3.40
CA GLY A 89 27.07 -23.66 -3.97
C GLY A 89 28.29 -22.78 -4.25
N GLU A 90 28.89 -22.94 -5.44
CA GLU A 90 30.06 -22.17 -5.90
C GLU A 90 29.79 -20.67 -6.09
N ASN A 91 28.51 -20.28 -6.15
CA ASN A 91 28.09 -18.88 -6.28
C ASN A 91 27.76 -18.22 -4.94
N LYS A 92 27.90 -18.92 -3.81
CA LYS A 92 27.60 -18.39 -2.48
C LYS A 92 28.37 -17.10 -2.22
N VAL A 93 27.64 -16.02 -1.96
CA VAL A 93 28.20 -14.71 -1.65
C VAL A 93 28.11 -14.49 -0.14
N THR A 94 29.25 -14.20 0.49
CA THR A 94 29.25 -13.84 1.91
C THR A 94 29.16 -12.32 2.10
N TYR A 95 28.79 -11.89 3.30
CA TYR A 95 28.82 -10.48 3.69
C TYR A 95 30.21 -9.84 3.44
N LYS A 96 31.30 -10.57 3.70
CA LYS A 96 32.67 -10.08 3.44
C LYS A 96 32.95 -9.90 1.94
N ASP A 97 32.40 -10.76 1.09
CA ASP A 97 32.52 -10.63 -0.37
C ASP A 97 31.71 -9.43 -0.86
N LEU A 98 30.52 -9.23 -0.28
CA LEU A 98 29.65 -8.12 -0.63
C LEU A 98 30.31 -6.77 -0.32
N ILE A 99 31.01 -6.62 0.80
CA ILE A 99 31.80 -5.41 1.11
C ILE A 99 32.87 -5.16 0.04
N LYS A 100 33.61 -6.20 -0.37
CA LYS A 100 34.69 -6.07 -1.37
C LYS A 100 34.16 -5.68 -2.74
N ILE A 101 33.03 -6.26 -3.14
CA ILE A 101 32.43 -6.03 -4.46
C ILE A 101 31.72 -4.68 -4.49
N THR A 102 31.10 -4.28 -3.38
CA THR A 102 30.28 -3.08 -3.28
C THR A 102 30.94 -2.04 -2.36
N ASN A 103 30.43 -1.85 -1.15
CA ASN A 103 31.01 -1.10 -0.05
C ASN A 103 30.33 -1.52 1.27
N ILE A 104 30.79 -0.99 2.40
CA ILE A 104 30.25 -1.34 3.73
C ILE A 104 28.76 -0.98 3.86
N GLU A 105 28.37 0.21 3.41
CA GLU A 105 26.99 0.69 3.53
C GLU A 105 25.99 -0.18 2.77
N VAL A 106 26.33 -0.60 1.55
CA VAL A 106 25.52 -1.51 0.74
C VAL A 106 25.45 -2.89 1.41
N ALA A 107 26.57 -3.40 1.92
CA ALA A 107 26.59 -4.70 2.57
C ALA A 107 25.74 -4.72 3.85
N ASP A 108 25.79 -3.65 4.64
CA ASP A 108 25.00 -3.49 5.86
C ASP A 108 23.50 -3.44 5.56
N LEU A 109 23.10 -2.66 4.55
CA LEU A 109 21.71 -2.59 4.10
C LEU A 109 21.19 -3.94 3.63
N VAL A 110 21.98 -4.69 2.86
CA VAL A 110 21.61 -6.04 2.39
C VAL A 110 21.52 -7.01 3.56
N ASN A 111 22.46 -6.97 4.51
CA ASN A 111 22.44 -7.83 5.69
C ASN A 111 21.19 -7.57 6.56
N ALA A 112 20.79 -6.30 6.70
CA ALA A 112 19.61 -5.91 7.47
C ALA A 112 18.33 -6.53 6.90
N VAL A 113 18.18 -6.57 5.57
CA VAL A 113 16.96 -7.09 4.92
C VAL A 113 16.95 -8.62 4.73
N THR A 114 18.09 -9.27 4.96
CA THR A 114 18.31 -10.73 4.84
C THR A 114 17.73 -11.49 6.04
N ALA A 115 16.83 -12.44 5.77
CA ALA A 115 16.19 -13.33 6.73
C ALA A 115 17.17 -14.37 7.33
N ILE A 116 16.79 -14.92 8.49
CA ILE A 116 17.52 -16.01 9.14
C ILE A 116 17.07 -17.33 8.49
N LYS A 117 18.01 -18.19 8.09
CA LYS A 117 17.74 -19.51 7.49
C LYS A 117 17.93 -20.63 8.51
N ARG A 118 17.17 -21.72 8.34
CA ARG A 118 17.21 -22.92 9.21
C ARG A 118 18.58 -23.60 9.25
N ASP A 119 19.24 -23.69 8.09
CA ASP A 119 20.45 -24.52 7.93
C ASP A 119 21.75 -23.81 8.33
N THR A 120 21.72 -22.48 8.52
CA THR A 120 22.92 -21.72 8.89
C THR A 120 23.17 -21.69 10.40
N ASP A 121 22.15 -21.89 11.23
CA ASP A 121 22.22 -21.62 12.68
C ASP A 121 21.88 -22.80 13.61
N ASN A 122 21.71 -24.04 13.09
CA ASN A 122 21.42 -25.24 13.91
C ASN A 122 20.23 -25.08 14.88
N LEU A 123 19.15 -24.44 14.42
CA LEU A 123 17.96 -24.19 15.22
C LEU A 123 16.83 -25.15 14.86
N ASP A 124 16.48 -26.08 15.76
CA ASP A 124 15.33 -26.98 15.62
C ASP A 124 14.02 -26.21 15.94
N LEU A 125 13.72 -25.19 15.14
CA LEU A 125 12.64 -24.24 15.36
C LEU A 125 11.51 -24.38 14.33
N SER A 126 10.28 -24.15 14.81
CA SER A 126 9.10 -24.06 13.95
C SER A 126 9.27 -22.94 12.91
N LYS A 127 8.64 -23.08 11.75
CA LYS A 127 8.72 -22.07 10.68
C LYS A 127 8.28 -20.69 11.18
N LYS A 128 7.23 -20.66 11.99
CA LYS A 128 6.69 -19.45 12.60
C LYS A 128 7.72 -18.77 13.52
N SER A 129 8.44 -19.54 14.33
CA SER A 129 9.49 -19.02 15.21
C SER A 129 10.67 -18.46 14.43
N LEU A 130 11.04 -19.09 13.31
CA LEU A 130 12.10 -18.60 12.42
C LEU A 130 11.70 -17.28 11.73
N ASP A 131 10.44 -17.18 11.30
CA ASP A 131 9.88 -15.96 10.72
C ASP A 131 9.90 -14.82 11.77
N GLU A 132 9.47 -15.08 13.01
CA GLU A 132 9.52 -14.12 14.13
C GLU A 132 10.94 -13.63 14.44
N LEU A 133 11.93 -14.54 14.50
CA LEU A 133 13.34 -14.16 14.70
C LEU A 133 13.91 -13.35 13.54
N SER A 134 13.59 -13.74 12.30
CA SER A 134 13.99 -12.99 11.10
C SER A 134 13.41 -11.57 11.12
N MET A 135 12.18 -11.41 11.61
CA MET A 135 11.57 -10.10 11.77
C MET A 135 12.24 -9.27 12.86
N ARG A 136 12.56 -9.85 14.03
CA ARG A 136 13.31 -9.17 15.10
C ARG A 136 14.66 -8.67 14.60
N LYS A 137 15.44 -9.54 13.95
CA LYS A 137 16.71 -9.16 13.31
C LYS A 137 16.53 -8.02 12.33
N PHE A 138 15.54 -8.11 11.43
CA PHE A 138 15.28 -7.06 10.44
C PHE A 138 15.00 -5.71 11.12
N ILE A 139 14.15 -5.68 12.15
CA ILE A 139 13.83 -4.45 12.88
C ILE A 139 15.09 -3.88 13.55
N GLU A 140 15.82 -4.70 14.32
CA GLU A 140 17.04 -4.29 15.03
C GLU A 140 18.13 -3.75 14.10
N GLU A 141 18.41 -4.43 13.00
CA GLU A 141 19.40 -4.00 12.03
C GLU A 141 18.94 -2.77 11.25
N SER A 142 17.64 -2.65 10.97
CA SER A 142 17.06 -1.47 10.33
C SER A 142 17.07 -0.23 11.23
N HIS A 143 17.15 -0.37 12.55
CA HIS A 143 17.39 0.78 13.44
C HIS A 143 18.77 1.40 13.23
N LYS A 144 19.79 0.56 12.98
CA LYS A 144 21.16 1.02 12.66
C LYS A 144 21.22 1.55 11.23
N HIS A 145 20.51 0.91 10.31
CA HIS A 145 20.50 1.21 8.89
C HIS A 145 19.09 1.54 8.40
N LYS A 146 18.60 2.73 8.76
CA LYS A 146 17.21 3.20 8.54
C LYS A 146 16.68 3.03 7.12
N PHE A 147 17.54 3.05 6.10
CA PHE A 147 17.10 2.86 4.71
C PHE A 147 16.70 1.41 4.36
N ALA A 148 17.07 0.42 5.19
CA ALA A 148 16.65 -0.97 5.03
C ALA A 148 15.12 -1.14 5.07
N TYR A 149 14.41 -0.30 5.84
CA TYR A 149 12.94 -0.31 5.83
C TYR A 149 12.36 -0.04 4.44
N TYR A 150 12.88 0.96 3.72
CA TYR A 150 12.38 1.27 2.37
C TYR A 150 12.68 0.16 1.36
N ILE A 151 13.83 -0.51 1.50
CA ILE A 151 14.17 -1.68 0.68
C ILE A 151 13.15 -2.79 0.92
N LYS A 152 12.84 -3.11 2.18
CA LYS A 152 11.85 -4.15 2.52
C LYS A 152 10.43 -3.79 2.08
N LEU A 153 10.04 -2.52 2.18
CA LEU A 153 8.75 -2.03 1.68
C LEU A 153 8.66 -2.12 0.16
N ALA A 154 9.74 -1.78 -0.56
CA ALA A 154 9.80 -1.89 -2.02
C ALA A 154 9.79 -3.34 -2.50
N ASP A 155 10.53 -4.23 -1.82
CA ASP A 155 10.46 -5.68 -2.03
C ASP A 155 9.01 -6.18 -1.87
N ARG A 156 8.38 -5.88 -0.72
CA ARG A 156 7.01 -6.32 -0.48
C ARG A 156 6.02 -5.77 -1.49
N LEU A 157 6.15 -4.50 -1.86
CA LEU A 157 5.30 -3.89 -2.87
C LEU A 157 5.41 -4.62 -4.21
N HIS A 158 6.62 -4.96 -4.64
CA HIS A 158 6.81 -5.76 -5.86
C HIS A 158 6.20 -7.16 -5.70
N ASN A 159 6.42 -7.82 -4.56
CA ASN A 159 5.89 -9.15 -4.29
C ASN A 159 4.35 -9.20 -4.31
N LEU A 160 3.67 -8.19 -3.75
CA LEU A 160 2.21 -8.10 -3.81
C LEU A 160 1.69 -7.79 -5.22
N ARG A 161 2.45 -7.05 -6.04
CA ARG A 161 2.08 -6.80 -7.46
C ARG A 161 2.11 -8.08 -8.29
N THR A 162 2.99 -9.03 -7.97
CA THR A 162 3.15 -10.29 -8.70
C THR A 162 2.48 -11.50 -8.01
N LEU A 163 1.62 -11.26 -7.03
CA LEU A 163 1.09 -12.31 -6.14
C LEU A 163 0.04 -13.22 -6.81
N ASP A 164 -0.57 -12.77 -7.90
CA ASP A 164 -1.65 -13.48 -8.61
C ASP A 164 -1.26 -14.90 -9.08
N ALA A 165 0.04 -15.18 -9.27
CA ALA A 165 0.55 -16.50 -9.65
C ALA A 165 0.61 -17.53 -8.51
N MET A 166 0.44 -17.11 -7.25
CA MET A 166 0.53 -18.00 -6.08
C MET A 166 -0.84 -18.58 -5.68
N PRO A 167 -0.90 -19.77 -5.03
CA PRO A 167 -2.13 -20.29 -4.45
C PRO A 167 -2.74 -19.34 -3.41
N ARG A 168 -4.08 -19.29 -3.34
CA ARG A 168 -4.85 -18.35 -2.52
C ARG A 168 -4.38 -18.25 -1.07
N ILE A 169 -4.09 -19.38 -0.43
CA ILE A 169 -3.60 -19.45 0.95
C ILE A 169 -2.27 -18.69 1.11
N LYS A 170 -1.32 -18.89 0.18
CA LYS A 170 -0.02 -18.17 0.20
C LYS A 170 -0.20 -16.68 -0.07
N GLN A 171 -1.17 -16.30 -0.89
CA GLN A 171 -1.51 -14.89 -1.12
C GLN A 171 -1.99 -14.24 0.19
N LEU A 172 -2.96 -14.85 0.86
CA LEU A 172 -3.54 -14.35 2.12
C LEU A 172 -2.51 -14.29 3.26
N ASN A 173 -1.59 -15.25 3.34
CA ASN A 173 -0.51 -15.22 4.32
C ASN A 173 0.41 -14.01 4.11
N LYS A 174 0.87 -13.77 2.87
CA LYS A 174 1.71 -12.61 2.54
C LYS A 174 1.01 -11.27 2.77
N VAL A 175 -0.30 -11.21 2.49
CA VAL A 175 -1.14 -10.03 2.71
C VAL A 175 -1.33 -9.77 4.21
N THR A 176 -1.57 -10.82 4.99
CA THR A 176 -1.68 -10.74 6.46
C THR A 176 -0.39 -10.25 7.09
N GLU A 177 0.75 -10.83 6.69
CA GLU A 177 2.09 -10.40 7.11
C GLU A 177 2.34 -8.92 6.78
N THR A 178 1.99 -8.50 5.56
CA THR A 178 2.14 -7.10 5.13
C THR A 178 1.33 -6.16 6.02
N ARG A 179 0.09 -6.52 6.36
CA ARG A 179 -0.78 -5.69 7.18
C ARG A 179 -0.35 -5.61 8.63
N LYS A 180 0.06 -6.74 9.20
CA LYS A 180 0.44 -6.81 10.62
C LYS A 180 1.80 -6.16 10.90
N LEU A 181 2.71 -6.15 9.92
CA LEU A 181 4.09 -5.73 10.15
C LEU A 181 4.47 -4.50 9.32
N LEU A 182 4.42 -4.64 8.00
CA LEU A 182 5.01 -3.64 7.10
C LEU A 182 4.17 -2.38 6.95
N LEU A 183 2.83 -2.48 7.02
CA LEU A 183 1.96 -1.32 7.01
C LEU A 183 2.13 -0.41 8.25
N PRO A 184 2.14 -0.95 9.48
CA PRO A 184 2.47 -0.17 10.68
C PRO A 184 3.82 0.55 10.55
N ILE A 185 4.87 -0.15 10.12
CA ILE A 185 6.20 0.44 9.90
C ILE A 185 6.13 1.57 8.87
N ALA A 186 5.47 1.35 7.72
CA ALA A 186 5.32 2.36 6.68
C ALA A 186 4.54 3.61 7.18
N LYS A 187 3.50 3.41 8.00
CA LYS A 187 2.73 4.50 8.61
C LYS A 187 3.57 5.29 9.61
N GLN A 188 4.34 4.61 10.46
CA GLN A 188 5.22 5.23 11.45
C GLN A 188 6.34 6.04 10.78
N LEU A 189 6.91 5.53 9.68
CA LEU A 189 7.86 6.28 8.84
C LEU A 189 7.23 7.53 8.22
N GLY A 190 5.90 7.56 8.07
CA GLY A 190 5.21 8.53 7.24
C GLY A 190 5.39 8.29 5.74
N ALA A 191 5.80 7.08 5.36
CA ALA A 191 6.13 6.69 3.98
C ALA A 191 4.86 6.40 3.16
N ASN A 192 4.04 7.43 2.94
CA ASN A 192 2.67 7.27 2.43
C ASN A 192 2.59 6.67 1.03
N TYR A 193 3.64 6.81 0.22
CA TYR A 193 3.69 6.11 -1.06
C TYR A 193 3.54 4.60 -0.86
N PHE A 194 4.24 4.02 0.11
CA PHE A 194 4.15 2.60 0.42
C PHE A 194 2.84 2.27 1.12
N VAL A 195 2.39 3.09 2.09
CA VAL A 195 1.10 2.88 2.79
C VAL A 195 -0.05 2.74 1.79
N VAL A 196 -0.25 3.74 0.94
CA VAL A 196 -1.37 3.76 -0.02
C VAL A 196 -1.29 2.58 -0.99
N LYS A 197 -0.10 2.21 -1.46
CA LYS A 197 0.07 1.13 -2.43
C LYS A 197 -0.08 -0.26 -1.82
N LEU A 198 0.45 -0.46 -0.61
CA LEU A 198 0.35 -1.73 0.10
C LEU A 198 -1.09 -1.94 0.59
N GLU A 199 -1.76 -0.93 1.15
CA GLU A 199 -3.15 -1.03 1.58
C GLU A 199 -4.10 -1.38 0.42
N ASP A 200 -3.92 -0.75 -0.75
CA ASP A 200 -4.74 -1.06 -1.93
C ASP A 200 -4.55 -2.50 -2.41
N LEU A 201 -3.30 -2.99 -2.42
CA LEU A 201 -3.01 -4.38 -2.80
C LEU A 201 -3.51 -5.37 -1.75
N CYS A 202 -3.34 -5.09 -0.46
CA CYS A 202 -3.92 -5.90 0.61
C CYS A 202 -5.43 -5.99 0.42
N PHE A 203 -6.12 -4.86 0.22
CA PHE A 203 -7.55 -4.83 -0.01
C PHE A 203 -7.98 -5.61 -1.26
N LYS A 204 -7.24 -5.49 -2.38
CA LYS A 204 -7.46 -6.29 -3.59
C LYS A 204 -7.47 -7.78 -3.30
N TYR A 205 -6.52 -8.25 -2.49
CA TYR A 205 -6.44 -9.67 -2.19
C TYR A 205 -7.42 -10.07 -1.09
N ASP A 206 -7.69 -9.28 -0.06
CA ASP A 206 -8.66 -9.65 0.97
C ASP A 206 -10.08 -9.75 0.38
N ASN A 207 -10.49 -8.74 -0.39
CA ASN A 207 -11.87 -8.54 -0.85
C ASN A 207 -11.93 -8.45 -2.39
N ARG A 208 -11.55 -9.53 -3.08
CA ARG A 208 -11.32 -9.53 -4.54
C ARG A 208 -12.56 -9.13 -5.35
N GLU A 209 -13.73 -9.62 -4.96
CA GLU A 209 -14.99 -9.35 -5.66
C GLU A 209 -15.39 -7.88 -5.52
N VAL A 210 -15.45 -7.37 -4.28
CA VAL A 210 -15.71 -5.96 -3.99
C VAL A 210 -14.70 -5.05 -4.68
N TYR A 211 -13.41 -5.38 -4.64
CA TYR A 211 -12.37 -4.61 -5.32
C TYR A 211 -12.63 -4.52 -6.84
N ASN A 212 -12.93 -5.65 -7.48
CA ASN A 212 -13.15 -5.70 -8.92
C ASN A 212 -14.42 -4.94 -9.32
N GLN A 213 -15.50 -5.07 -8.56
CA GLN A 213 -16.74 -4.34 -8.79
C GLN A 213 -16.53 -2.82 -8.69
N LEU A 214 -15.90 -2.36 -7.59
CA LEU A 214 -15.55 -0.95 -7.41
C LEU A 214 -14.65 -0.43 -8.54
N TYR A 215 -13.65 -1.21 -8.92
CA TYR A 215 -12.74 -0.87 -10.00
C TYR A 215 -13.47 -0.71 -11.34
N LEU A 216 -14.34 -1.66 -11.69
CA LEU A 216 -15.13 -1.60 -12.93
C LEU A 216 -16.07 -0.39 -12.93
N ASN A 217 -16.77 -0.14 -11.83
CA ASN A 217 -17.64 1.02 -11.67
C ASN A 217 -16.83 2.32 -11.83
N TYR A 218 -15.67 2.42 -11.18
CA TYR A 218 -14.79 3.58 -11.31
C TYR A 218 -14.35 3.82 -12.76
N ILE A 219 -13.88 2.79 -13.45
CA ILE A 219 -13.43 2.90 -14.84
C ILE A 219 -14.56 3.28 -15.79
N ASN A 220 -15.76 2.71 -15.61
CA ASN A 220 -16.92 3.04 -16.43
C ASN A 220 -17.31 4.53 -16.26
N GLU A 221 -17.28 5.03 -15.03
CA GLU A 221 -17.61 6.42 -14.73
C GLU A 221 -16.59 7.41 -15.32
N LEU A 222 -15.29 7.05 -15.30
CA LEU A 222 -14.25 7.81 -16.00
C LEU A 222 -14.43 7.82 -17.52
N LYS A 223 -14.89 6.70 -18.12
CA LYS A 223 -15.16 6.63 -19.57
C LYS A 223 -16.34 7.52 -19.96
N LEU A 224 -17.43 7.44 -19.20
CA LEU A 224 -18.64 8.24 -19.42
C LEU A 224 -18.37 9.76 -19.36
N ARG A 225 -17.42 10.18 -18.52
CA ARG A 225 -17.05 11.59 -18.30
C ARG A 225 -15.70 11.97 -18.91
N SER A 226 -15.26 11.21 -19.91
CA SER A 226 -13.93 11.37 -20.51
C SER A 226 -13.72 12.74 -21.18
N ASN A 227 -14.79 13.34 -21.72
CA ASN A 227 -14.73 14.66 -22.34
C ASN A 227 -14.50 15.77 -21.30
N GLU A 228 -15.22 15.72 -20.18
CA GLU A 228 -15.08 16.66 -19.06
C GLU A 228 -13.69 16.56 -18.43
N ILE A 229 -13.21 15.33 -18.24
CA ILE A 229 -11.85 15.05 -17.77
C ILE A 229 -10.83 15.66 -18.72
N LYS A 230 -10.94 15.44 -20.04
CA LYS A 230 -10.02 16.01 -21.03
C LYS A 230 -10.04 17.54 -21.03
N LYS A 231 -11.22 18.15 -20.91
CA LYS A 231 -11.36 19.62 -20.80
C LYS A 231 -10.62 20.15 -19.56
N PHE A 232 -10.81 19.49 -18.41
CA PHE A 232 -10.12 19.86 -17.18
C PHE A 232 -8.60 19.66 -17.27
N GLU A 233 -8.13 18.53 -17.83
CA GLU A 233 -6.71 18.26 -18.04
C GLU A 233 -6.07 19.26 -19.02
N SER A 234 -6.79 19.72 -20.05
CA SER A 234 -6.32 20.77 -20.96
C SER A 234 -6.11 22.08 -20.22
N MET A 235 -7.09 22.49 -19.40
CA MET A 235 -6.98 23.69 -18.55
C MET A 235 -5.76 23.60 -17.61
N LEU A 236 -5.55 22.45 -16.97
CA LEU A 236 -4.38 22.24 -16.09
C LEU A 236 -3.05 22.33 -16.86
N LYS A 237 -2.99 21.83 -18.09
CA LYS A 237 -1.80 21.93 -18.95
C LYS A 237 -1.50 23.38 -19.35
N GLU A 238 -2.52 24.18 -19.66
CA GLU A 238 -2.35 25.62 -19.95
C GLU A 238 -1.76 26.37 -18.75
N ILE A 239 -2.19 26.03 -17.54
CA ILE A 239 -1.67 26.59 -16.28
C ILE A 239 -0.18 26.28 -16.12
N THR A 240 0.25 25.04 -16.43
CA THR A 240 1.64 24.61 -16.18
C THR A 240 2.63 24.94 -17.30
N ASN A 241 2.16 25.10 -18.55
CA ASN A 241 3.03 25.36 -19.70
C ASN A 241 3.36 26.85 -19.89
N GLY A 242 3.07 27.69 -18.90
CA GLY A 242 3.29 29.13 -19.00
C GLY A 242 2.30 29.84 -19.94
N GLY A 243 1.19 29.20 -20.32
CA GLY A 243 0.15 29.82 -21.16
C GLY A 243 -0.49 31.05 -20.52
N LEU A 244 -0.37 31.18 -19.19
CA LEU A 244 -0.83 32.33 -18.41
C LEU A 244 0.20 33.46 -18.28
N ASN A 245 1.43 33.28 -18.78
CA ASN A 245 2.52 34.23 -18.56
C ASN A 245 2.27 35.60 -19.21
N SER A 246 1.58 35.63 -20.35
CA SER A 246 1.20 36.87 -21.04
C SER A 246 0.01 37.58 -20.38
N GLN A 247 -0.86 36.83 -19.69
CA GLN A 247 -2.08 37.36 -19.07
C GLN A 247 -1.89 37.72 -17.59
N PHE A 248 -0.97 37.05 -16.89
CA PHE A 248 -0.73 37.21 -15.45
C PHE A 248 0.78 37.14 -15.12
N PRO A 249 1.53 38.25 -15.32
CA PRO A 249 2.98 38.29 -15.10
C PRO A 249 3.40 37.87 -13.68
N ASN A 250 2.56 38.14 -12.69
CA ASN A 250 2.81 37.85 -11.27
C ASN A 250 2.60 36.37 -10.86
N LEU A 251 2.16 35.51 -11.78
CA LEU A 251 2.03 34.06 -11.60
C LEU A 251 3.01 33.26 -12.47
N ASN A 252 3.89 33.97 -13.19
CA ASN A 252 4.85 33.38 -14.10
C ASN A 252 5.78 32.41 -13.34
N ASN A 253 6.00 31.22 -13.92
CA ASN A 253 6.79 30.12 -13.35
C ASN A 253 6.35 29.60 -11.96
N THR A 254 5.20 30.04 -11.43
CA THR A 254 4.73 29.63 -10.10
C THR A 254 4.23 28.17 -10.10
N PHE A 255 3.61 27.73 -11.19
CA PHE A 255 3.07 26.37 -11.35
C PHE A 255 3.94 25.57 -12.32
N LYS A 256 4.78 24.68 -11.82
CA LYS A 256 5.81 23.99 -12.64
C LYS A 256 5.28 22.75 -13.36
N SER A 257 4.40 22.00 -12.71
CA SER A 257 3.87 20.75 -13.26
C SER A 257 2.58 20.33 -12.58
N CYS A 258 1.77 19.56 -13.31
CA CYS A 258 0.58 18.92 -12.80
C CYS A 258 0.64 17.44 -13.13
N ILE A 259 0.40 16.59 -12.13
CA ILE A 259 0.46 15.13 -12.27
C ILE A 259 -0.84 14.53 -11.73
N GLU A 260 -1.41 13.57 -12.45
CA GLU A 260 -2.55 12.80 -11.95
C GLU A 260 -2.15 12.00 -10.71
N TYR A 261 -2.91 12.17 -9.62
CA TYR A 261 -2.78 11.36 -8.42
C TYR A 261 -3.84 10.26 -8.41
N LYS A 262 -3.45 9.08 -8.90
CA LYS A 262 -4.35 7.93 -8.95
C LYS A 262 -4.77 7.51 -7.55
N ARG A 263 -6.08 7.58 -7.29
CA ARG A 263 -6.70 7.11 -6.04
C ARG A 263 -6.66 5.58 -6.00
N SER A 264 -6.40 5.02 -4.82
CA SER A 264 -6.57 3.59 -4.55
C SER A 264 -8.05 3.23 -4.48
N ILE A 265 -8.40 2.01 -4.90
CA ILE A 265 -9.76 1.48 -4.74
C ILE A 265 -10.10 1.34 -3.26
N LYS A 266 -9.12 1.01 -2.40
CA LYS A 266 -9.32 1.05 -0.94
C LYS A 266 -9.77 2.43 -0.44
N ASN A 267 -9.26 3.52 -1.01
CA ASN A 267 -9.71 4.87 -0.62
C ASN A 267 -11.10 5.19 -1.15
N ILE A 268 -11.46 4.69 -2.35
CA ILE A 268 -12.84 4.80 -2.86
C ILE A 268 -13.78 4.06 -1.91
N TYR A 269 -13.46 2.79 -1.60
CA TYR A 269 -14.18 1.98 -0.62
C TYR A 269 -14.36 2.73 0.70
N SER A 270 -13.27 3.18 1.33
CA SER A 270 -13.37 3.93 2.60
C SER A 270 -14.21 5.21 2.49
N SER A 271 -14.25 5.87 1.32
CA SER A 271 -15.06 7.09 1.14
C SER A 271 -16.55 6.75 0.99
N VAL A 272 -16.85 5.69 0.25
CA VAL A 272 -18.20 5.14 0.08
C VAL A 272 -18.74 4.65 1.42
N THR A 273 -17.97 3.84 2.15
CA THR A 273 -18.43 3.22 3.39
C THR A 273 -18.50 4.17 4.58
N LYS A 274 -17.96 5.41 4.47
CA LYS A 274 -18.08 6.43 5.53
C LYS A 274 -19.55 6.81 5.78
N ASN A 275 -20.40 6.77 4.76
CA ASN A 275 -21.80 7.19 4.82
C ASN A 275 -22.82 6.08 4.49
N LEU A 276 -22.36 4.89 4.06
CA LEU A 276 -23.23 3.81 3.62
C LEU A 276 -23.32 2.68 4.64
N THR A 277 -24.56 2.27 4.92
CA THR A 277 -24.94 1.14 5.79
C THR A 277 -25.01 -0.20 5.05
N ASN A 278 -24.64 -0.26 3.76
CA ASN A 278 -24.58 -1.52 3.01
C ASN A 278 -23.57 -1.45 1.85
N ILE A 279 -22.71 -2.47 1.76
CA ILE A 279 -21.43 -2.45 1.02
C ILE A 279 -21.47 -3.30 -0.26
N TYR A 280 -22.52 -4.09 -0.50
CA TYR A 280 -22.55 -5.07 -1.61
C TYR A 280 -23.31 -4.59 -2.87
N HIS A 281 -24.10 -3.51 -2.72
CA HIS A 281 -24.71 -2.79 -3.84
C HIS A 281 -24.20 -1.36 -3.90
N ILE A 282 -22.89 -1.20 -4.11
CA ILE A 282 -22.31 0.13 -4.24
C ILE A 282 -22.62 0.68 -5.63
N ASN A 283 -23.82 1.25 -5.77
CA ASN A 283 -24.13 2.13 -6.88
C ASN A 283 -23.46 3.48 -6.61
N ILE A 284 -22.16 3.56 -6.90
CA ILE A 284 -21.38 4.79 -6.67
C ILE A 284 -21.86 5.84 -7.64
N SER A 285 -22.57 6.85 -7.15
CA SER A 285 -22.74 8.08 -7.92
C SER A 285 -21.48 8.93 -7.78
N TYR A 286 -20.69 9.03 -8.84
CA TYR A 286 -19.58 9.99 -8.91
C TYR A 286 -20.04 11.42 -9.24
N THR A 287 -21.36 11.63 -9.22
CA THR A 287 -22.04 12.91 -9.41
C THR A 287 -22.86 13.21 -8.16
N ASN A 288 -22.57 14.34 -7.50
CA ASN A 288 -23.24 14.85 -6.29
C ASN A 288 -22.65 14.39 -4.93
N ASP A 289 -21.47 14.90 -4.61
CA ASP A 289 -21.05 15.29 -3.25
C ASP A 289 -20.23 14.35 -2.36
N GLU A 290 -19.75 13.19 -2.81
CA GLU A 290 -18.90 12.34 -1.94
C GLU A 290 -17.52 12.01 -2.51
N ILE A 291 -17.41 11.76 -3.82
CA ILE A 291 -16.20 11.16 -4.40
C ILE A 291 -15.72 11.97 -5.62
N PRO A 292 -14.58 12.69 -5.53
CA PRO A 292 -13.98 13.33 -6.69
C PRO A 292 -13.63 12.32 -7.78
N LEU A 293 -13.92 12.63 -9.05
CA LEU A 293 -13.62 11.78 -10.21
C LEU A 293 -12.12 11.50 -10.35
N LYS A 294 -11.31 12.56 -10.27
CA LYS A 294 -9.86 12.50 -10.33
C LYS A 294 -9.23 13.42 -9.31
N ASN A 295 -8.04 13.02 -8.87
CA ASN A 295 -7.17 13.87 -8.08
C ASN A 295 -5.97 14.30 -8.94
N TYR A 296 -5.51 15.51 -8.73
CA TYR A 296 -4.31 16.05 -9.36
C TYR A 296 -3.40 16.66 -8.31
N ILE A 297 -2.09 16.57 -8.55
CA ILE A 297 -1.06 17.25 -7.77
C ILE A 297 -0.55 18.40 -8.62
N LEU A 298 -0.79 19.62 -8.17
CA LEU A 298 -0.29 20.84 -8.76
C LEU A 298 0.93 21.31 -7.97
N LYS A 299 2.12 21.19 -8.57
CA LYS A 299 3.38 21.57 -7.94
C LYS A 299 3.60 23.07 -8.05
N VAL A 300 3.76 23.72 -6.90
CA VAL A 300 4.00 25.17 -6.79
C VAL A 300 5.42 25.48 -6.34
N ASN A 301 5.98 26.59 -6.85
CA ASN A 301 7.18 27.19 -6.27
C ASN A 301 6.79 28.35 -5.35
N LEU A 302 7.27 28.33 -4.11
CA LEU A 302 6.93 29.34 -3.08
C LEU A 302 8.05 30.38 -2.95
N ASP A 303 8.51 30.97 -4.05
CA ASP A 303 9.63 31.93 -3.97
C ASP A 303 9.19 33.26 -3.32
N ASN A 304 7.88 33.59 -3.29
CA ASN A 304 7.36 34.90 -2.84
C ASN A 304 6.08 34.83 -1.98
N TYR A 305 5.65 33.64 -1.56
CA TYR A 305 4.32 33.44 -0.96
C TYR A 305 4.36 32.49 0.25
N ASN A 306 3.84 32.95 1.38
CA ASN A 306 3.86 32.18 2.64
C ASN A 306 2.85 31.01 2.69
N HIS A 307 1.96 30.84 1.69
CA HIS A 307 0.96 29.76 1.74
C HIS A 307 0.47 29.30 0.34
N PRO A 308 0.57 27.99 0.00
CA PRO A 308 0.15 27.45 -1.30
C PRO A 308 -1.30 27.80 -1.70
N ILE A 309 -2.22 27.78 -0.74
CA ILE A 309 -3.65 28.04 -1.00
C ILE A 309 -3.93 29.47 -1.47
N LYS A 310 -3.16 30.46 -0.99
CA LYS A 310 -3.36 31.88 -1.36
C LYS A 310 -2.97 32.11 -2.81
N ILE A 311 -1.91 31.43 -3.27
CA ILE A 311 -1.49 31.46 -4.68
C ILE A 311 -2.59 30.84 -5.55
N PHE A 312 -3.10 29.69 -5.14
CA PHE A 312 -4.15 29.01 -5.88
C PHE A 312 -5.43 29.85 -5.95
N TYR A 313 -5.80 30.57 -4.89
CA TYR A 313 -6.94 31.50 -4.92
C TYR A 313 -6.80 32.60 -5.98
N LYS A 314 -5.60 33.17 -6.14
CA LYS A 314 -5.32 34.13 -7.23
C LYS A 314 -5.49 33.49 -8.60
N LEU A 315 -4.94 32.29 -8.81
CA LEU A 315 -5.12 31.53 -10.04
C LEU A 315 -6.62 31.25 -10.31
N TYR A 316 -7.37 30.93 -9.26
CA TYR A 316 -8.77 30.58 -9.36
C TYR A 316 -9.63 31.74 -9.88
N ILE A 317 -9.58 32.91 -9.21
CA ILE A 317 -10.36 34.09 -9.61
C ILE A 317 -10.01 34.54 -11.02
N ASN A 318 -8.71 34.53 -11.33
CA ASN A 318 -8.21 35.13 -12.57
C ASN A 318 -8.49 34.28 -13.81
N TYR A 319 -8.50 32.95 -13.66
CA TYR A 319 -8.58 32.02 -14.78
C TYR A 319 -9.59 30.87 -14.57
N ILE A 320 -9.43 30.03 -13.54
CA ILE A 320 -10.22 28.79 -13.38
C ILE A 320 -11.73 29.07 -13.26
N HIS A 321 -12.13 30.09 -12.50
CA HIS A 321 -13.52 30.48 -12.35
C HIS A 321 -14.15 30.90 -13.69
N LYS A 322 -13.40 31.63 -14.53
CA LYS A 322 -13.86 32.05 -15.86
C LYS A 322 -14.04 30.88 -16.84
N GLN A 323 -13.37 29.75 -16.60
CA GLN A 323 -13.55 28.51 -17.36
C GLN A 323 -14.80 27.72 -16.95
N GLY A 324 -15.56 28.20 -15.96
CA GLY A 324 -16.81 27.60 -15.50
C GLY A 324 -16.65 26.52 -14.42
N TYR A 325 -15.53 26.54 -13.68
CA TYR A 325 -15.32 25.66 -12.53
C TYR A 325 -15.57 26.40 -11.22
N LEU A 326 -16.41 25.82 -10.35
CA LEU A 326 -16.77 26.36 -9.04
C LEU A 326 -15.90 25.76 -7.93
N TRP A 327 -15.37 26.59 -7.04
CA TRP A 327 -14.72 26.13 -5.81
C TRP A 327 -15.79 25.74 -4.78
N ILE A 328 -15.86 24.45 -4.43
CA ILE A 328 -16.87 23.93 -3.50
C ILE A 328 -16.34 23.69 -2.08
N ALA A 329 -15.06 23.33 -1.94
CA ALA A 329 -14.45 23.10 -0.62
C ALA A 329 -12.92 23.14 -0.71
N HIS A 330 -12.26 23.30 0.43
CA HIS A 330 -10.83 23.07 0.58
C HIS A 330 -10.55 22.43 1.93
N GLY A 331 -9.40 21.78 2.07
CA GLY A 331 -9.01 21.16 3.32
C GLY A 331 -7.54 20.74 3.31
N VAL A 332 -7.14 20.05 4.37
CA VAL A 332 -5.83 19.42 4.50
C VAL A 332 -6.04 17.92 4.62
N ASP A 333 -5.17 17.14 3.98
CA ASP A 333 -5.18 15.68 4.07
C ASP A 333 -4.90 15.19 5.50
N GLU A 334 -5.30 13.95 5.85
CA GLU A 334 -5.26 13.39 7.22
C GLU A 334 -3.85 13.37 7.87
N ASN A 335 -2.79 13.56 7.07
CA ASN A 335 -1.41 13.65 7.53
C ASN A 335 -0.85 15.09 7.60
N ASP A 336 -1.70 16.11 7.51
CA ASP A 336 -1.35 17.55 7.56
C ASP A 336 -0.40 18.09 6.47
N PHE A 337 0.02 17.27 5.50
CA PHE A 337 1.05 17.68 4.53
C PHE A 337 0.53 18.28 3.22
N ARG A 338 -0.76 18.12 2.88
CA ARG A 338 -1.25 18.50 1.55
C ARG A 338 -2.56 19.27 1.61
N ASN A 339 -2.47 20.57 1.31
CA ASN A 339 -3.63 21.39 1.02
C ASN A 339 -4.31 20.86 -0.24
N TYR A 340 -5.63 20.71 -0.22
CA TYR A 340 -6.41 20.39 -1.40
C TYR A 340 -7.59 21.33 -1.58
N VAL A 341 -8.00 21.50 -2.84
CA VAL A 341 -9.21 22.21 -3.25
C VAL A 341 -10.08 21.26 -4.05
N LEU A 342 -11.39 21.37 -3.86
CA LEU A 342 -12.40 20.70 -4.65
C LEU A 342 -13.00 21.69 -5.63
N LEU A 343 -12.92 21.37 -6.91
CA LEU A 343 -13.51 22.12 -8.01
C LEU A 343 -14.66 21.32 -8.62
N GLN A 344 -15.76 21.98 -8.93
CA GLN A 344 -16.93 21.38 -9.56
C GLN A 344 -17.14 21.99 -10.95
N ASP A 345 -17.44 21.16 -11.96
CA ASP A 345 -17.81 21.62 -13.29
C ASP A 345 -19.33 21.87 -13.43
N GLN A 346 -19.75 22.36 -14.60
CA GLN A 346 -21.16 22.62 -14.93
C GLN A 346 -22.06 21.37 -14.90
N ARG A 347 -21.47 20.16 -14.99
CA ARG A 347 -22.16 18.87 -14.91
C ARG A 347 -22.11 18.28 -13.50
N LYS A 348 -21.73 19.07 -12.50
CA LYS A 348 -21.58 18.68 -11.08
C LYS A 348 -20.48 17.65 -10.81
N ASN A 349 -19.55 17.46 -11.74
CA ASN A 349 -18.40 16.59 -11.54
C ASN A 349 -17.37 17.26 -10.63
N ILE A 350 -16.87 16.51 -9.64
CA ILE A 350 -15.90 17.04 -8.66
C ILE A 350 -14.48 16.59 -9.02
N PHE A 351 -13.54 17.53 -9.02
CA PHE A 351 -12.11 17.30 -9.19
C PHE A 351 -11.37 17.78 -7.94
N ARG A 352 -10.42 16.99 -7.45
CA ARG A 352 -9.57 17.38 -6.31
C ARG A 352 -8.20 17.81 -6.82
N ILE A 353 -7.73 18.99 -6.43
CA ILE A 353 -6.38 19.47 -6.71
C ILE A 353 -5.63 19.60 -5.39
N TYR A 354 -4.58 18.81 -5.22
CA TYR A 354 -3.58 18.99 -4.18
C TYR A 354 -2.59 20.07 -4.60
N ILE A 355 -2.36 21.06 -3.74
CA ILE A 355 -1.43 22.17 -3.98
C ILE A 355 -0.25 21.97 -3.04
N VAL A 356 0.89 21.60 -3.62
CA VAL A 356 2.04 21.11 -2.86
C VAL A 356 3.35 21.64 -3.46
N THR A 357 4.36 21.79 -2.64
CA THR A 357 5.73 22.05 -3.11
C THR A 357 6.41 20.75 -3.56
N ALA A 358 7.58 20.85 -4.19
CA ALA A 358 8.38 19.67 -4.49
C ALA A 358 8.84 18.95 -3.21
N GLU A 359 9.17 19.70 -2.16
CA GLU A 359 9.55 19.19 -0.85
C GLU A 359 8.40 18.44 -0.17
N ASP A 360 7.18 18.99 -0.21
CA ASP A 360 5.99 18.34 0.34
C ASP A 360 5.73 16.99 -0.33
N VAL A 361 5.97 16.88 -1.65
CA VAL A 361 5.81 15.61 -2.38
C VAL A 361 6.82 14.57 -1.90
N VAL A 362 8.08 14.97 -1.72
CA VAL A 362 9.12 14.07 -1.21
C VAL A 362 8.80 13.65 0.22
N LYS A 363 8.50 14.62 1.10
CA LYS A 363 8.14 14.40 2.50
C LYS A 363 6.89 13.53 2.65
N TYR A 364 5.88 13.70 1.80
CA TYR A 364 4.69 12.86 1.83
C TYR A 364 5.01 11.42 1.40
N ASN A 365 5.78 11.25 0.32
CA ASN A 365 6.05 9.93 -0.25
C ASN A 365 6.99 9.11 0.63
N LEU A 366 8.05 9.74 1.13
CA LEU A 366 9.11 9.10 1.89
C LEU A 366 8.88 9.19 3.40
N GLY A 367 8.23 10.24 3.89
CA GLY A 367 8.10 10.51 5.31
C GLY A 367 9.36 11.15 5.90
N THR A 368 9.49 11.10 7.23
CA THR A 368 10.66 11.62 7.94
C THR A 368 11.25 10.52 8.80
N ILE A 369 12.51 10.17 8.56
CA ILE A 369 13.22 9.07 9.22
C ILE A 369 13.37 9.31 10.74
N ASP A 370 13.27 10.56 11.19
CA ASP A 370 13.39 10.94 12.60
C ASP A 370 12.20 10.50 13.48
N LYS A 371 11.06 10.11 12.87
CA LYS A 371 9.89 9.60 13.62
C LYS A 371 10.04 8.14 14.08
N ILE A 372 11.13 7.45 13.72
CA ILE A 372 11.40 6.05 14.10
C ILE A 372 11.82 5.92 15.58
N ASN A 373 12.10 7.01 16.29
CA ASN A 373 12.53 6.98 17.71
C ASN A 373 11.49 6.37 18.68
N ILE A 374 10.30 5.96 18.21
CA ILE A 374 9.25 5.25 18.98
C ILE A 374 9.48 3.71 18.95
N LEU A 375 10.70 3.26 18.69
CA LEU A 375 11.09 1.85 18.78
C LEU A 375 12.36 1.70 19.65
N GLU A 376 12.72 2.76 20.38
CA GLU A 376 13.89 2.78 21.25
C GLU A 376 13.68 1.95 22.53
N ASN A 377 12.44 1.56 22.87
CA ASN A 377 12.18 0.59 23.93
C ASN A 377 12.18 -0.83 23.36
N LYS A 378 13.37 -1.41 23.37
CA LYS A 378 13.84 -2.60 22.64
C LYS A 378 13.03 -3.92 22.76
N ASP A 379 12.02 -4.00 23.61
CA ASP A 379 11.20 -5.22 23.77
C ASP A 379 9.69 -4.94 23.88
N GLU A 380 9.28 -3.86 24.56
CA GLU A 380 7.85 -3.53 24.73
C GLU A 380 7.20 -3.04 23.42
N ASP A 381 7.88 -2.22 22.62
CA ASP A 381 7.31 -1.63 21.40
C ASP A 381 7.14 -2.68 20.28
N ILE A 382 7.98 -3.72 20.25
CA ILE A 382 7.90 -4.80 19.25
C ILE A 382 6.71 -5.71 19.55
N ASP A 383 6.51 -6.08 20.82
CA ASP A 383 5.34 -6.85 21.23
C ASP A 383 4.06 -6.01 21.09
N GLU A 384 4.12 -4.69 21.25
CA GLU A 384 2.99 -3.79 20.99
C GLU A 384 2.65 -3.69 19.49
N ILE A 385 3.65 -3.62 18.59
CA ILE A 385 3.42 -3.67 17.14
C ILE A 385 2.87 -5.05 16.71
N LEU A 386 3.39 -6.14 17.27
CA LEU A 386 2.94 -7.51 16.96
C LEU A 386 1.57 -7.84 17.56
N ASN A 387 1.23 -7.25 18.71
CA ASN A 387 0.00 -7.51 19.46
C ASN A 387 -0.95 -6.31 19.51
N LYS A 388 -0.83 -5.39 18.53
CA LYS A 388 -1.71 -4.24 18.44
C LYS A 388 -3.17 -4.68 18.46
N LYS A 389 -3.98 -4.02 19.28
CA LYS A 389 -5.41 -4.32 19.44
C LYS A 389 -6.24 -3.29 18.69
N ILE A 390 -7.35 -3.76 18.12
CA ILE A 390 -8.42 -2.94 17.57
C ILE A 390 -9.65 -3.07 18.46
N THR A 391 -10.44 -2.01 18.53
CA THR A 391 -11.73 -2.00 19.22
C THR A 391 -12.82 -2.30 18.21
N VAL A 392 -13.59 -3.35 18.47
CA VAL A 392 -14.79 -3.71 17.70
C VAL A 392 -16.01 -3.68 18.60
N TYR A 393 -17.19 -3.53 18.02
CA TYR A 393 -18.45 -3.40 18.75
C TYR A 393 -19.35 -4.59 18.44
N LYS A 394 -20.02 -5.14 19.44
CA LYS A 394 -21.13 -6.09 19.23
C LYS A 394 -22.40 -5.33 18.83
N ARG A 395 -23.41 -6.07 18.34
CA ARG A 395 -24.75 -5.51 18.05
C ARG A 395 -25.38 -4.76 19.24
N ASP A 396 -25.14 -5.23 20.45
CA ASP A 396 -25.62 -4.62 21.70
C ASP A 396 -24.86 -3.33 22.07
N GLY A 397 -23.89 -2.90 21.26
CA GLY A 397 -23.06 -1.72 21.49
C GLY A 397 -21.87 -1.97 22.42
N ASN A 398 -21.69 -3.19 22.94
CA ASN A 398 -20.56 -3.51 23.81
C ASN A 398 -19.26 -3.54 23.01
N LYS A 399 -18.28 -2.75 23.45
CA LYS A 399 -16.94 -2.75 22.87
C LYS A 399 -16.14 -3.98 23.34
N MET A 400 -15.37 -4.55 22.43
CA MET A 400 -14.40 -5.60 22.70
C MET A 400 -13.07 -5.24 22.02
N GLU A 401 -11.97 -5.49 22.73
CA GLU A 401 -10.65 -5.38 22.14
C GLU A 401 -10.20 -6.74 21.61
N ILE A 402 -9.86 -6.79 20.33
CA ILE A 402 -9.31 -7.97 19.68
C ILE A 402 -7.99 -7.63 19.00
N GLN A 403 -7.19 -8.65 18.67
CA GLN A 403 -5.92 -8.41 17.98
C GLN A 403 -6.17 -7.87 16.57
N GLU A 404 -5.41 -6.86 16.14
CA GLU A 404 -5.49 -6.28 14.80
C GLU A 404 -5.25 -7.35 13.73
N GLY A 405 -6.11 -7.34 12.70
CA GLY A 405 -6.08 -8.36 11.65
C GLY A 405 -6.71 -9.70 12.04
N SER A 406 -7.43 -9.77 13.16
CA SER A 406 -8.33 -10.89 13.48
C SER A 406 -9.45 -10.98 12.45
N THR A 407 -9.84 -12.21 12.13
CA THR A 407 -11.01 -12.48 11.29
C THR A 407 -12.30 -12.49 12.11
N VAL A 408 -13.42 -12.52 11.43
CA VAL A 408 -14.74 -12.75 12.05
C VAL A 408 -14.77 -14.09 12.78
N LEU A 409 -14.14 -15.15 12.24
CA LEU A 409 -13.97 -16.43 12.96
C LEU A 409 -13.24 -16.22 14.29
N ASP A 410 -12.12 -15.49 14.27
CA ASP A 410 -11.36 -15.19 15.49
C ASP A 410 -12.24 -14.49 16.52
N PHE A 411 -13.06 -13.53 16.09
CA PHE A 411 -14.01 -12.85 16.96
C PHE A 411 -15.12 -13.77 17.49
N ALA A 412 -15.66 -14.66 16.66
CA ALA A 412 -16.70 -15.61 17.05
C ALA A 412 -16.21 -16.56 18.16
N PHE A 413 -15.05 -17.17 17.98
CA PHE A 413 -14.39 -17.98 19.00
C PHE A 413 -13.91 -17.15 20.19
N HIS A 414 -13.62 -15.87 19.99
CA HIS A 414 -13.28 -14.96 21.08
C HIS A 414 -14.48 -14.73 22.01
N ILE A 415 -15.69 -14.56 21.46
CA ILE A 415 -16.94 -14.44 22.22
C ILE A 415 -17.23 -15.75 22.98
N GLN A 416 -17.42 -16.85 22.24
CA GLN A 416 -17.69 -18.16 22.83
C GLN A 416 -17.38 -19.27 21.83
N LYS A 417 -16.87 -20.40 22.33
CA LYS A 417 -16.54 -21.57 21.51
C LYS A 417 -17.70 -22.03 20.63
N ASP A 418 -18.90 -22.14 21.20
CA ASP A 418 -20.08 -22.66 20.49
C ASP A 418 -20.58 -21.69 19.41
N ILE A 419 -20.45 -20.37 19.65
CA ILE A 419 -20.76 -19.33 18.65
C ILE A 419 -19.80 -19.46 17.47
N GLY A 420 -18.50 -19.67 17.74
CA GLY A 420 -17.51 -19.96 16.71
C GLY A 420 -17.88 -21.21 15.90
N LEU A 421 -18.15 -22.34 16.58
CA LEU A 421 -18.44 -23.62 15.92
C LEU A 421 -19.76 -23.63 15.11
N CYS A 422 -20.72 -22.80 15.50
CA CYS A 422 -22.04 -22.72 14.85
C CYS A 422 -22.18 -21.49 13.94
N ALA A 423 -21.09 -20.75 13.69
CA ALA A 423 -21.11 -19.58 12.85
C ALA A 423 -21.48 -19.96 11.41
N LEU A 424 -22.54 -19.34 10.89
CA LEU A 424 -22.94 -19.43 9.48
C LEU A 424 -22.40 -18.27 8.67
N GLY A 425 -22.29 -17.11 9.32
CA GLY A 425 -21.86 -15.91 8.67
C GLY A 425 -21.92 -14.72 9.60
N VAL A 426 -21.78 -13.53 9.04
CA VAL A 426 -21.63 -12.31 9.83
C VAL A 426 -22.29 -11.12 9.15
N ILE A 427 -22.95 -10.33 9.97
CA ILE A 427 -23.42 -9.00 9.67
C ILE A 427 -22.39 -8.03 10.24
N LEU A 428 -21.79 -7.22 9.37
CA LEU A 428 -20.88 -6.15 9.76
C LEU A 428 -21.58 -4.81 9.55
N ASN A 429 -21.44 -3.90 10.52
CA ASN A 429 -21.90 -2.52 10.44
C ASN A 429 -23.40 -2.34 10.10
N ASP A 430 -24.25 -3.17 10.71
CA ASP A 430 -25.72 -3.14 10.54
C ASP A 430 -26.18 -3.49 9.10
N ASN A 431 -25.35 -4.14 8.29
CA ASN A 431 -25.70 -4.67 6.96
C ASN A 431 -26.70 -5.85 7.07
N ALA A 432 -27.99 -5.58 7.24
CA ALA A 432 -29.05 -6.54 6.93
C ALA A 432 -30.14 -5.82 6.11
N LEU A 433 -30.34 -6.22 4.85
CA LEU A 433 -31.60 -5.92 4.17
C LEU A 433 -32.52 -7.14 4.22
N PRO A 434 -33.83 -6.94 4.41
CA PRO A 434 -34.82 -8.00 4.51
C PRO A 434 -35.09 -8.65 3.15
N LEU A 435 -35.39 -9.95 3.22
CA LEU A 435 -35.83 -10.82 2.14
C LEU A 435 -36.75 -10.13 1.12
N LYS A 436 -36.37 -10.16 -0.16
CA LYS A 436 -37.33 -10.44 -1.23
C LYS A 436 -36.77 -11.50 -2.16
N GLN A 437 -37.51 -12.59 -2.21
CA GLN A 437 -37.28 -13.83 -2.94
C GLN A 437 -37.05 -13.55 -4.43
N ASN A 438 -35.97 -14.11 -4.98
CA ASN A 438 -36.04 -15.31 -5.83
C ASN A 438 -34.62 -15.85 -6.10
N ASP A 439 -34.46 -17.16 -5.85
CA ASP A 439 -33.38 -18.05 -6.26
C ASP A 439 -31.97 -17.87 -5.66
N ASN A 440 -31.88 -18.28 -4.38
CA ASN A 440 -30.86 -19.16 -3.77
C ASN A 440 -29.36 -18.88 -4.01
N GLN A 441 -28.84 -17.82 -3.37
CA GLN A 441 -27.68 -17.87 -2.45
C GLN A 441 -27.59 -16.50 -1.74
N GLU A 442 -27.75 -16.47 -0.41
CA GLU A 442 -27.66 -15.25 0.39
C GLU A 442 -26.22 -14.74 0.41
N GLU A 443 -25.97 -13.47 0.05
CA GLU A 443 -24.65 -12.83 0.18
C GLU A 443 -24.39 -12.49 1.66
N ILE A 444 -23.92 -13.49 2.41
CA ILE A 444 -23.40 -13.29 3.75
C ILE A 444 -21.89 -13.01 3.65
N ASN A 445 -21.40 -12.04 4.42
CA ASN A 445 -19.97 -11.79 4.49
C ASN A 445 -19.25 -13.07 4.93
N PRO A 446 -18.18 -13.48 4.25
CA PRO A 446 -17.49 -14.69 4.62
C PRO A 446 -16.92 -14.57 6.04
N LEU A 447 -16.99 -15.65 6.82
CA LEU A 447 -16.46 -15.70 8.19
C LEU A 447 -14.93 -15.44 8.27
N TYR A 448 -14.22 -15.55 7.16
CA TYR A 448 -12.81 -15.19 7.05
C TYR A 448 -12.56 -13.70 6.78
N THR A 449 -13.60 -12.85 6.79
CA THR A 449 -13.47 -11.39 6.68
C THR A 449 -12.63 -10.86 7.83
N ILE A 450 -11.71 -9.95 7.54
CA ILE A 450 -10.82 -9.33 8.53
C ILE A 450 -11.49 -8.10 9.12
N LEU A 451 -11.45 -8.00 10.45
CA LEU A 451 -12.05 -6.91 11.20
C LEU A 451 -11.12 -5.69 11.27
N ASN A 452 -11.72 -4.51 11.18
CA ASN A 452 -11.06 -3.22 11.32
C ASN A 452 -11.51 -2.53 12.62
N ASP A 453 -10.72 -1.55 13.05
CA ASP A 453 -11.06 -0.72 14.20
C ASP A 453 -12.37 0.04 13.96
N GLY A 454 -13.29 -0.04 14.93
CA GLY A 454 -14.61 0.57 14.86
C GLY A 454 -15.72 -0.31 14.27
N ASP A 455 -15.42 -1.51 13.76
CA ASP A 455 -16.44 -2.38 13.13
C ASP A 455 -17.47 -2.85 14.16
N LYS A 456 -18.75 -2.76 13.83
CA LYS A 456 -19.86 -3.41 14.54
C LYS A 456 -20.11 -4.80 13.96
N ILE A 457 -20.30 -5.80 14.80
CA ILE A 457 -20.32 -7.20 14.41
C ILE A 457 -21.51 -7.90 15.04
N GLU A 458 -22.27 -8.61 14.21
CA GLU A 458 -23.29 -9.56 14.59
C GLU A 458 -23.00 -10.89 13.88
N ILE A 459 -22.80 -11.95 14.66
CA ILE A 459 -22.56 -13.28 14.10
C ILE A 459 -23.90 -13.97 13.94
N ILE A 460 -24.15 -14.47 12.73
CA ILE A 460 -25.31 -15.31 12.46
C ILE A 460 -24.94 -16.73 12.87
N THR A 461 -25.69 -17.29 13.82
CA THR A 461 -25.57 -18.67 14.27
C THR A 461 -26.95 -19.33 14.32
N ASP A 462 -27.01 -20.64 14.09
CA ASP A 462 -28.26 -21.41 14.21
C ASP A 462 -28.63 -21.75 15.67
N THR A 463 -27.93 -21.17 16.64
CA THR A 463 -28.06 -21.51 18.06
C THR A 463 -29.15 -20.69 18.74
N SER A 464 -30.02 -21.34 19.50
CA SER A 464 -30.64 -20.70 20.66
C SER A 464 -29.63 -20.65 21.79
N PRO A 465 -29.61 -19.62 22.66
CA PRO A 465 -28.68 -19.54 23.77
C PRO A 465 -28.88 -20.79 24.66
N ASN A 466 -27.92 -21.72 24.60
CA ASN A 466 -27.75 -22.97 25.40
C ASN A 466 -28.04 -24.32 24.72
N GLN A 467 -28.37 -24.42 23.42
CA GLN A 467 -28.38 -25.70 22.69
C GLN A 467 -27.90 -25.53 21.23
N PRO A 468 -26.72 -26.04 20.86
CA PRO A 468 -26.28 -26.04 19.47
C PRO A 468 -27.08 -27.06 18.67
N SER A 469 -27.76 -26.58 17.63
CA SER A 469 -28.57 -27.36 16.69
C SER A 469 -27.70 -28.06 15.65
N HIS A 470 -26.62 -27.42 15.17
CA HIS A 470 -25.65 -27.99 14.23
C HIS A 470 -24.29 -27.28 14.30
N TYR A 471 -23.18 -28.02 14.16
CA TYR A 471 -21.85 -27.45 14.02
C TYR A 471 -21.51 -27.26 12.53
N HIS A 472 -21.17 -26.04 12.15
CA HIS A 472 -20.82 -25.66 10.77
C HIS A 472 -19.31 -25.54 10.54
N ALA A 473 -18.51 -25.72 11.59
CA ALA A 473 -17.07 -25.64 11.52
C ALA A 473 -16.47 -26.65 10.53
N GLN A 474 -15.65 -26.14 9.60
CA GLN A 474 -14.93 -26.93 8.61
C GLN A 474 -13.43 -26.92 8.90
N LEU A 475 -12.71 -27.98 8.51
CA LEU A 475 -11.25 -28.05 8.66
C LEU A 475 -10.53 -26.87 7.99
N ASP A 476 -11.06 -26.37 6.88
CA ASP A 476 -10.48 -25.25 6.14
C ASP A 476 -10.49 -23.94 6.95
N TRP A 477 -11.30 -23.83 8.01
CA TRP A 477 -11.33 -22.65 8.89
C TRP A 477 -10.01 -22.41 9.59
N LEU A 478 -9.24 -23.46 9.88
CA LEU A 478 -7.88 -23.37 10.44
C LEU A 478 -6.92 -22.56 9.56
N LEU A 479 -7.22 -22.42 8.26
CA LEU A 479 -6.42 -21.59 7.34
C LEU A 479 -6.68 -20.08 7.53
N TYR A 480 -7.84 -19.73 8.08
CA TYR A 480 -8.34 -18.36 8.14
C TYR A 480 -8.23 -17.76 9.55
N VAL A 481 -8.36 -18.59 10.59
CA VAL A 481 -8.16 -18.22 11.99
C VAL A 481 -6.74 -17.67 12.21
N LYS A 482 -6.62 -16.54 12.92
CA LYS A 482 -5.35 -15.84 13.16
C LYS A 482 -4.90 -15.86 14.62
N THR A 483 -5.79 -16.16 15.56
CA THR A 483 -5.53 -16.11 17.00
C THR A 483 -5.33 -17.50 17.58
N LYS A 484 -4.37 -17.63 18.51
CA LYS A 484 -4.08 -18.91 19.20
C LYS A 484 -5.28 -19.46 19.98
N LYS A 485 -6.22 -18.60 20.39
CA LYS A 485 -7.43 -19.00 21.14
C LYS A 485 -8.46 -19.68 20.25
N ALA A 486 -8.59 -19.23 19.00
CA ALA A 486 -9.54 -19.78 18.05
C ALA A 486 -8.97 -20.98 17.28
N ASP A 487 -7.63 -21.09 17.19
CA ASP A 487 -6.92 -22.22 16.59
C ASP A 487 -6.93 -23.48 17.48
N LYS A 488 -7.04 -23.29 18.82
CA LYS A 488 -7.18 -24.34 19.82
C LYS A 488 -8.64 -24.70 20.03
#